data_AF-A0A8T4MNB2-F1
#
_entry.id   AF-A0A8T4MNB2-F1
#
_cell.length_a   1.000
_cell.length_b   1.000
_cell.length_c   1.000
_cell.angle_alpha   90.00
_cell.angle_beta   90.00
_cell.angle_gamma   90.00
#
_symmetry.space_group_name_H-M   'P 1'
#
loop_
_entity.id
_entity.type
_entity.pdbx_description
1 polymer ?
#
loop_
_entity_poly.entity_id
_entity_poly.type
_entity_poly.pdbx_seq_one_letter_code
_entity_poly.pdbx_strand_id
1 'polypeptide(L)'
;MKLEIELVPKSSWYRNLRSGLSRDEWNNIRKEVYKKAGHKCEICKLQGKLFCHELWNYDETRDMQKLMGFQALCEKCHYIKHLGLVNVKIASCELPNNFIDILTDHFCKVNNCSKEDFKAHEESSYKKWINMSKKNWTVELTAWKNRMHNKQKTLENFYEDK
;
A
#
# COMPACT_ATOMS: atom_id res chain seq x y z
N MET A 1 -7.91 8.10 -11.90
CA MET A 1 -8.50 8.85 -10.77
C MET A 1 -7.37 9.44 -9.94
N LYS A 2 -7.64 10.26 -8.90
CA LYS A 2 -6.56 10.81 -8.05
C LYS A 2 -6.20 9.87 -6.89
N LEU A 3 -7.22 9.25 -6.30
CA LEU A 3 -7.12 8.21 -5.28
C LEU A 3 -7.70 6.92 -5.85
N GLU A 4 -6.96 5.83 -5.71
CA GLU A 4 -7.30 4.54 -6.29
C GLU A 4 -7.02 3.44 -5.26
N ILE A 5 -7.83 2.39 -5.29
CA ILE A 5 -7.61 1.14 -4.55
C ILE A 5 -6.42 0.39 -5.17
N GLU A 6 -5.48 -0.08 -4.33
CA GLU A 6 -4.24 -0.77 -4.73
C GLU A 6 -4.09 -2.09 -3.96
N LEU A 7 -4.88 -3.09 -4.36
CA LEU A 7 -4.80 -4.42 -3.75
C LEU A 7 -3.50 -5.13 -4.15
N VAL A 8 -2.72 -5.52 -3.15
CA VAL A 8 -1.47 -6.26 -3.33
C VAL A 8 -1.78 -7.73 -3.64
N PRO A 9 -1.15 -8.39 -4.64
CA PRO A 9 -1.35 -9.80 -4.93
C PRO A 9 -1.02 -10.71 -3.74
N LYS A 10 -1.72 -11.84 -3.62
CA LYS A 10 -1.53 -12.78 -2.49
C LYS A 10 -0.08 -13.23 -2.30
N SER A 11 0.63 -13.56 -3.38
CA SER A 11 2.03 -14.02 -3.35
C SER A 11 3.04 -12.93 -2.95
N SER A 12 2.59 -11.67 -2.88
CA SER A 12 3.38 -10.51 -2.46
C SER A 12 3.01 -9.97 -1.08
N TRP A 13 2.00 -10.55 -0.43
CA TRP A 13 1.63 -10.12 0.92
C TRP A 13 2.80 -10.28 1.88
N TYR A 14 2.97 -9.27 2.75
CA TYR A 14 4.06 -9.17 3.73
C TYR A 14 5.48 -9.06 3.13
N ARG A 15 5.63 -9.03 1.80
CA ARG A 15 6.91 -8.82 1.10
C ARG A 15 7.09 -7.34 0.77
N ASN A 16 7.49 -6.57 1.78
CA ASN A 16 7.70 -5.11 1.70
C ASN A 16 9.14 -4.72 2.08
N LEU A 17 9.54 -3.46 1.82
CA LEU A 17 10.88 -3.00 2.17
C LEU A 17 11.10 -3.04 3.68
N ARG A 18 10.06 -2.72 4.45
CA ARG A 18 10.11 -2.61 5.91
C ARG A 18 10.57 -3.90 6.59
N SER A 19 10.26 -5.07 6.05
CA SER A 19 10.70 -6.36 6.64
C SER A 19 12.21 -6.61 6.52
N GLY A 20 12.89 -5.93 5.59
CA GLY A 20 14.35 -5.96 5.43
C GLY A 20 15.08 -4.83 6.17
N LEU A 21 14.38 -4.00 6.94
CA LEU A 21 14.93 -2.82 7.59
C LEU A 21 14.76 -2.89 9.12
N SER A 22 15.72 -2.33 9.84
CA SER A 22 15.53 -2.00 11.25
C SER A 22 14.44 -0.94 11.42
N ARG A 23 13.91 -0.85 12.65
CA ARG A 23 12.92 0.17 13.00
C ARG A 23 13.42 1.59 12.72
N ASP A 24 14.69 1.86 12.95
CA ASP A 24 15.28 3.19 12.78
C ASP A 24 15.53 3.54 11.32
N GLU A 25 15.98 2.59 10.51
CA GLU A 25 16.08 2.78 9.05
C GLU A 25 14.70 3.09 8.45
N TRP A 26 13.67 2.31 8.82
CA TRP A 26 12.31 2.58 8.38
C TRP A 26 11.80 3.94 8.87
N ASN A 27 12.13 4.32 10.11
CA ASN A 27 11.80 5.63 10.67
C ASN A 27 12.44 6.78 9.88
N ASN A 28 13.67 6.61 9.41
CA ASN A 28 14.37 7.61 8.62
C ASN A 28 13.70 7.79 7.25
N ILE A 29 13.38 6.68 6.56
CA ILE A 29 12.67 6.71 5.27
C ILE A 29 11.33 7.44 5.40
N ARG A 30 10.47 7.04 6.34
CA ARG A 30 9.15 7.69 6.49
C ARG A 30 9.27 9.18 6.84
N LYS A 31 10.26 9.59 7.65
CA LYS A 31 10.48 11.00 7.99
C LYS A 31 10.92 11.81 6.78
N GLU A 32 11.82 11.27 5.94
CA GLU A 32 12.20 11.89 4.67
C GLU A 32 10.99 12.07 3.76
N VAL A 33 10.15 11.03 3.62
CA VAL A 33 8.94 11.05 2.80
C VAL A 33 7.95 12.12 3.30
N TYR A 34 7.72 12.19 4.61
CA TYR A 34 6.82 13.20 5.20
C TYR A 34 7.36 14.62 5.03
N LYS A 35 8.67 14.82 5.18
CA LYS A 35 9.33 16.10 4.97
C LYS A 35 9.20 16.56 3.52
N LYS A 36 9.47 15.67 2.55
CA LYS A 36 9.31 15.95 1.11
C LYS A 36 7.87 16.33 0.76
N ALA A 37 6.90 15.70 1.40
CA ALA A 37 5.48 16.00 1.23
C ALA A 37 5.00 17.27 1.96
N GLY A 38 5.90 18.02 2.63
CA GLY A 38 5.53 19.19 3.42
C GLY A 38 4.58 18.88 4.57
N HIS A 39 4.68 17.67 5.13
CA HIS A 39 3.79 17.15 6.18
C HIS A 39 2.29 17.18 5.81
N LYS A 40 1.99 16.96 4.52
CA LYS A 40 0.62 16.84 3.99
C LYS A 40 0.45 15.53 3.23
N CYS A 41 -0.77 15.02 3.18
CA CYS A 41 -1.12 13.90 2.30
C CYS A 41 -0.85 14.31 0.84
N GLU A 42 -0.08 13.54 0.10
CA GLU A 42 0.27 13.87 -1.29
C GLU A 42 -0.94 13.76 -2.23
N ILE A 43 -1.94 12.96 -1.85
CA ILE A 43 -3.22 12.85 -2.56
C ILE A 43 -4.16 13.99 -2.14
N CYS A 44 -4.78 13.91 -0.96
CA CYS A 44 -5.87 14.83 -0.58
C CYS A 44 -5.42 16.15 0.07
N LYS A 45 -4.10 16.37 0.25
CA LYS A 45 -3.48 17.57 0.84
C LYS A 45 -3.83 17.85 2.31
N LEU A 46 -4.58 16.97 2.97
CA LEU A 46 -4.87 17.07 4.40
C LEU A 46 -3.60 16.97 5.26
N GLN A 47 -3.55 17.75 6.33
CA GLN A 47 -2.54 17.68 7.37
C GLN A 47 -2.95 16.69 8.47
N GLY A 48 -1.99 16.22 9.25
CA GLY A 48 -2.21 15.32 10.39
C GLY A 48 -1.25 14.14 10.40
N LYS A 49 -1.68 13.03 11.02
CA LYS A 49 -0.91 11.78 11.04
C LYS A 49 -0.75 11.25 9.61
N LEU A 50 0.50 11.01 9.22
CA LEU A 50 0.87 10.47 7.91
C LEU A 50 1.36 9.03 8.01
N PHE A 51 1.13 8.31 6.93
CA PHE A 51 1.55 6.94 6.67
C PHE A 51 2.43 6.93 5.43
N CYS A 52 3.48 6.11 5.44
CA CYS A 52 4.40 5.96 4.33
C CYS A 52 3.93 4.77 3.48
N HIS A 53 3.26 5.09 2.38
CA HIS A 53 2.76 4.11 1.41
C HIS A 53 3.86 3.70 0.44
N GLU A 54 3.97 2.42 0.11
CA GLU A 54 4.89 1.91 -0.90
C GLU A 54 4.25 1.99 -2.30
N LEU A 55 4.97 2.56 -3.26
CA LEU A 55 4.54 2.64 -4.65
C LEU A 55 5.12 1.47 -5.45
N TRP A 56 4.25 0.64 -6.00
CA TRP A 56 4.64 -0.60 -6.71
C TRP A 56 4.33 -0.52 -8.20
N ASN A 57 5.28 -0.98 -9.02
CA ASN A 57 5.05 -1.28 -10.43
C ASN A 57 4.95 -2.79 -10.62
N TYR A 58 3.98 -3.24 -11.41
CA TYR A 58 3.74 -4.65 -11.68
C TYR A 58 4.00 -4.94 -13.16
N ASP A 59 5.08 -5.65 -13.44
CA ASP A 59 5.41 -6.17 -14.77
C ASP A 59 4.80 -7.57 -14.91
N GLU A 60 3.64 -7.64 -15.55
CA GLU A 60 2.91 -8.88 -15.79
C GLU A 60 3.59 -9.82 -16.80
N THR A 61 4.53 -9.35 -17.60
CA THR A 61 5.25 -10.19 -18.57
C THR A 61 6.36 -10.99 -17.90
N ARG A 62 6.94 -10.43 -16.84
CA ARG A 62 8.02 -11.04 -16.04
C ARG A 62 7.55 -11.54 -14.68
N ASP A 63 6.26 -11.40 -14.39
CA ASP A 63 5.67 -11.61 -13.06
C ASP A 63 6.52 -10.95 -11.95
N MET A 64 6.86 -9.68 -12.15
CA MET A 64 7.77 -8.93 -11.27
C MET A 64 7.07 -7.71 -10.65
N GLN A 65 7.14 -7.61 -9.32
CA GLN A 65 6.68 -6.47 -8.55
C GLN A 65 7.88 -5.64 -8.10
N LYS A 66 7.99 -4.40 -8.58
CA LYS A 66 9.13 -3.52 -8.31
C LYS A 66 8.74 -2.34 -7.44
N LEU A 67 9.52 -2.08 -6.38
CA LEU A 67 9.32 -0.91 -5.52
C LEU A 67 9.85 0.34 -6.22
N MET A 68 8.95 1.25 -6.56
CA MET A 68 9.25 2.48 -7.28
C MET A 68 9.55 3.66 -6.34
N GLY A 69 9.00 3.64 -5.13
CA GLY A 69 9.08 4.80 -4.26
C GLY A 69 8.14 4.71 -3.07
N PHE A 70 7.98 5.87 -2.44
CA PHE A 70 7.11 6.04 -1.29
C PHE A 70 6.25 7.28 -1.47
N GLN A 71 5.08 7.26 -0.84
CA GLN A 71 4.15 8.37 -0.83
C GLN A 71 3.64 8.63 0.59
N ALA A 72 3.60 9.89 1.01
CA ALA A 72 3.02 10.30 2.28
C ALA A 72 1.49 10.41 2.15
N LEU A 73 0.75 9.57 2.85
CA LEU A 73 -0.71 9.53 2.81
C LEU A 73 -1.32 9.81 4.18
N CYS A 74 -2.48 10.47 4.21
CA CYS A 74 -3.32 10.46 5.41
C CYS A 74 -3.92 9.07 5.62
N GLU A 75 -4.44 8.82 6.82
CA GLU A 75 -5.03 7.55 7.21
C GLU A 75 -6.08 7.03 6.20
N LYS A 76 -7.03 7.88 5.79
CA LYS A 76 -8.12 7.47 4.88
C LYS A 76 -7.60 7.12 3.49
N CYS A 77 -6.71 7.95 2.92
CA CYS A 77 -6.07 7.65 1.64
C CYS A 77 -5.28 6.33 1.71
N HIS A 78 -4.55 6.10 2.81
CA HIS A 78 -3.77 4.88 3.01
C HIS A 78 -4.67 3.64 3.14
N TYR A 79 -5.78 3.71 3.88
CA TYR A 79 -6.72 2.60 3.97
C TYR A 79 -7.43 2.30 2.65
N ILE A 80 -7.74 3.32 1.84
CA ILE A 80 -8.33 3.12 0.51
C ILE A 80 -7.35 2.38 -0.42
N LYS A 81 -6.06 2.71 -0.37
CA LYS A 81 -5.03 1.93 -1.10
C LYS A 81 -5.08 0.46 -0.69
N HIS A 82 -5.26 0.17 0.59
CA HIS A 82 -5.32 -1.19 1.14
C HIS A 82 -6.74 -1.65 1.52
N LEU A 83 -7.74 -1.41 0.66
CA LEU A 83 -9.15 -1.69 1.01
C LEU A 83 -9.41 -3.16 1.42
N GLY A 84 -8.69 -4.12 0.83
CA GLY A 84 -8.79 -5.53 1.23
C GLY A 84 -8.41 -5.79 2.69
N LEU A 85 -7.44 -5.05 3.24
CA LEU A 85 -7.08 -5.12 4.66
C LEU A 85 -8.16 -4.51 5.55
N VAL A 86 -8.84 -3.46 5.09
CA VAL A 86 -9.95 -2.83 5.83
C VAL A 86 -11.06 -3.85 6.06
N ASN A 87 -11.43 -4.61 5.03
CA ASN A 87 -12.47 -5.63 5.13
C ASN A 87 -12.11 -6.72 6.15
N VAL A 88 -10.85 -7.15 6.20
CA VAL A 88 -10.36 -8.10 7.21
C VAL A 88 -10.44 -7.51 8.62
N LYS A 89 -10.03 -6.25 8.79
CA LYS A 89 -10.06 -5.56 10.09
C LYS A 89 -11.47 -5.29 10.62
N ILE A 90 -12.43 -5.05 9.73
CA ILE A 90 -13.83 -4.92 10.12
C ILE A 90 -14.36 -6.29 10.58
N ALA A 91 -14.06 -7.36 9.82
CA ALA A 91 -14.46 -8.71 10.18
C ALA A 91 -13.83 -9.20 11.50
N SER A 92 -12.63 -8.72 11.86
CA SER A 92 -11.97 -8.99 13.15
C SER A 92 -12.36 -8.03 14.28
N CYS A 93 -13.34 -7.13 14.06
CA CYS A 93 -13.77 -6.10 15.01
C CYS A 93 -12.67 -5.10 15.44
N GLU A 94 -11.57 -4.99 14.68
CA GLU A 94 -10.53 -3.98 14.89
C GLU A 94 -10.91 -2.60 14.33
N LEU A 95 -11.86 -2.57 13.38
CA LEU A 95 -12.43 -1.36 12.80
C LEU A 95 -13.96 -1.41 12.87
N PRO A 96 -14.64 -0.26 12.98
CA PRO A 96 -16.10 -0.23 13.05
C PRO A 96 -16.73 -0.59 11.70
N ASN A 97 -17.93 -1.19 11.74
CA ASN A 97 -18.63 -1.66 10.54
C ASN A 97 -18.91 -0.55 9.50
N ASN A 98 -19.12 0.68 9.95
CA ASN A 98 -19.37 1.84 9.08
C ASN A 98 -18.08 2.49 8.52
N PHE A 99 -16.89 1.90 8.78
CA PHE A 99 -15.65 2.50 8.32
C PHE A 99 -15.54 2.54 6.79
N ILE A 100 -16.12 1.57 6.09
CA ILE A 100 -16.20 1.58 4.61
C ILE A 100 -16.99 2.78 4.09
N ASP A 101 -18.08 3.19 4.76
CA ASP A 101 -18.85 4.37 4.34
C ASP A 101 -17.99 5.64 4.47
N ILE A 102 -17.23 5.75 5.55
CA ILE A 102 -16.29 6.87 5.78
C ILE A 102 -15.20 6.92 4.68
N LEU A 103 -14.68 5.76 4.26
CA LEU A 103 -13.70 5.68 3.18
C LEU A 103 -14.33 6.00 1.82
N THR A 104 -15.54 5.51 1.57
CA THR A 104 -16.32 5.78 0.35
C THR A 104 -16.54 7.27 0.18
N ASP A 105 -17.01 7.96 1.23
CA ASP A 105 -17.25 9.41 1.18
C ASP A 105 -15.94 10.18 0.98
N HIS A 106 -14.84 9.72 1.59
CA HIS A 106 -13.51 10.32 1.36
C HIS A 106 -13.04 10.13 -0.09
N PHE A 107 -13.20 8.94 -0.66
CA PHE A 107 -12.86 8.65 -2.04
C PHE A 107 -13.63 9.54 -3.00
N CYS A 108 -14.95 9.61 -2.84
CA CYS A 108 -15.85 10.43 -3.65
C CYS A 108 -15.44 11.91 -3.61
N LYS A 109 -15.16 12.44 -2.41
CA LYS A 109 -14.68 13.83 -2.24
C LYS A 109 -13.35 14.09 -2.92
N VAL A 110 -12.39 13.16 -2.81
CA VAL A 110 -11.04 13.33 -3.36
C VAL A 110 -11.02 13.23 -4.88
N ASN A 111 -11.86 12.36 -5.44
CA ASN A 111 -11.94 12.09 -6.87
C ASN A 111 -13.01 12.91 -7.60
N ASN A 112 -13.87 13.63 -6.87
CA ASN A 112 -15.05 14.28 -7.41
C ASN A 112 -15.94 13.30 -8.22
N CYS A 113 -16.28 12.17 -7.58
CA CYS A 113 -17.06 11.10 -8.20
C CYS A 113 -18.22 10.65 -7.29
N SER A 114 -19.13 9.86 -7.85
CA SER A 114 -20.28 9.29 -7.15
C SER A 114 -19.90 8.04 -6.32
N LYS A 115 -20.83 7.57 -5.48
CA LYS A 115 -20.65 6.30 -4.74
C LYS A 115 -20.74 5.11 -5.69
N GLU A 116 -21.49 5.25 -6.77
CA GLU A 116 -21.59 4.27 -7.86
C GLU A 116 -20.21 4.12 -8.56
N ASP A 117 -19.52 5.23 -8.81
CA ASP A 117 -18.15 5.20 -9.36
C ASP A 117 -17.17 4.50 -8.42
N PHE A 118 -17.29 4.74 -7.11
CA PHE A 118 -16.49 4.03 -6.11
C PHE A 118 -16.73 2.52 -6.16
N LYS A 119 -17.99 2.08 -6.18
CA LYS A 119 -18.34 0.64 -6.27
C LYS A 119 -17.81 0.01 -7.56
N ALA A 120 -17.93 0.68 -8.69
CA ALA A 120 -17.38 0.21 -9.96
C ALA A 120 -15.84 0.12 -9.91
N HIS A 121 -15.17 1.11 -9.30
CA HIS A 121 -13.73 1.09 -9.08
C HIS A 121 -13.30 -0.05 -8.14
N GLU A 122 -14.06 -0.30 -7.08
CA GLU A 122 -13.84 -1.42 -6.16
C GLU A 122 -13.95 -2.77 -6.89
N GLU A 123 -15.04 -3.00 -7.62
CA GLU A 123 -15.25 -4.25 -8.35
C GLU A 123 -14.13 -4.50 -9.38
N SER A 124 -13.77 -3.49 -10.17
CA SER A 124 -12.67 -3.60 -11.13
C SER A 124 -11.31 -3.85 -10.46
N SER A 125 -11.06 -3.22 -9.31
CA SER A 125 -9.84 -3.43 -8.53
C SER A 125 -9.75 -4.85 -7.98
N TYR A 126 -10.85 -5.42 -7.50
CA TYR A 126 -10.92 -6.82 -7.06
C TYR A 126 -10.75 -7.81 -8.22
N LYS A 127 -11.36 -7.57 -9.39
CA LYS A 127 -11.15 -8.39 -10.59
C LYS A 127 -9.68 -8.42 -11.01
N LYS A 128 -9.01 -7.26 -11.02
CA LYS A 128 -7.57 -7.16 -11.27
C LYS A 128 -6.78 -7.96 -10.23
N TRP A 129 -7.08 -7.78 -8.95
CA TRP A 129 -6.41 -8.49 -7.87
C TRP A 129 -6.56 -10.01 -7.94
N ILE A 130 -7.75 -10.52 -8.31
CA ILE A 130 -7.98 -11.95 -8.50
C ILE A 130 -7.03 -12.49 -9.58
N ASN A 131 -6.91 -11.79 -10.71
CA ASN A 131 -6.02 -12.22 -11.79
C ASN A 131 -4.55 -12.15 -11.39
N MET A 132 -4.12 -11.05 -10.76
CA MET A 132 -2.74 -10.93 -10.28
C MET A 132 -2.41 -11.98 -9.22
N SER A 133 -3.38 -12.37 -8.39
CA SER A 133 -3.17 -13.36 -7.32
C SER A 133 -3.10 -14.80 -7.80
N LYS A 134 -3.30 -15.07 -9.11
CA LYS A 134 -3.02 -16.37 -9.73
C LYS A 134 -1.52 -16.57 -10.03
N LYS A 135 -0.74 -15.50 -9.98
CA LYS A 135 0.68 -15.47 -10.37
C LYS A 135 1.59 -15.50 -9.13
N ASN A 136 2.80 -16.01 -9.32
CA ASN A 136 3.86 -15.99 -8.31
C ASN A 136 4.80 -14.82 -8.60
N TRP A 137 4.56 -13.69 -7.92
CA TRP A 137 5.31 -12.47 -8.16
C TRP A 137 6.72 -12.53 -7.54
N THR A 138 7.72 -12.12 -8.31
CA THR A 138 9.07 -11.85 -7.78
C THR A 138 9.14 -10.40 -7.31
N VAL A 139 9.53 -10.18 -6.05
CA VAL A 139 9.64 -8.84 -5.48
C VAL A 139 11.05 -8.28 -5.70
N GLU A 140 11.12 -7.15 -6.40
CA GLU A 140 12.35 -6.48 -6.83
C GLU A 140 12.58 -5.22 -5.98
N LEU A 141 13.65 -5.23 -5.18
CA LEU A 141 14.03 -4.16 -4.24
C LEU A 141 15.45 -3.62 -4.47
N THR A 142 16.11 -3.97 -5.57
CA THR A 142 17.54 -3.70 -5.83
C THR A 142 17.87 -2.22 -5.74
N ALA A 143 16.99 -1.34 -6.23
CA ALA A 143 17.16 0.11 -6.12
C ALA A 143 17.27 0.61 -4.67
N TRP A 144 16.83 -0.18 -3.70
CA TRP A 144 16.77 0.16 -2.28
C TRP A 144 17.81 -0.60 -1.44
N LYS A 145 18.63 -1.47 -2.05
CA LYS A 145 19.66 -2.25 -1.35
C LYS A 145 20.63 -1.39 -0.54
N ASN A 146 21.00 -0.22 -1.04
CA ASN A 146 21.90 0.71 -0.34
C ASN A 146 21.28 1.32 0.93
N ARG A 147 19.96 1.19 1.11
CA ARG A 147 19.25 1.59 2.33
C ARG A 147 19.01 0.43 3.29
N MET A 148 19.35 -0.81 2.91
CA MET A 148 19.24 -2.00 3.75
C MET A 148 20.62 -2.39 4.30
N HIS A 149 20.88 -2.18 5.60
CA HIS A 149 22.14 -2.65 6.20
C HIS A 149 22.14 -4.13 6.56
N ASN A 150 20.96 -4.76 6.69
CA ASN A 150 20.85 -6.21 6.90
C ASN A 150 20.93 -6.95 5.56
N LYS A 151 22.16 -7.08 5.03
CA LYS A 151 22.47 -7.78 3.76
C LYS A 151 22.19 -9.30 3.77
N GLN A 152 21.61 -9.83 4.84
CA GLN A 152 21.49 -11.27 5.11
C GLN A 152 20.05 -11.78 5.30
N LYS A 153 19.05 -10.99 4.89
CA LYS A 153 17.78 -11.55 4.42
C LYS A 153 17.75 -11.39 2.91
N THR A 154 18.55 -12.20 2.23
CA THR A 154 18.34 -12.48 0.81
C THR A 154 16.88 -12.91 0.64
N LEU A 155 16.31 -12.64 -0.53
CA LEU A 155 14.91 -12.92 -0.90
C LEU A 155 14.50 -14.41 -0.73
N GLU A 156 15.42 -15.27 -0.30
CA GLU A 156 15.30 -16.72 -0.13
C GLU A 156 15.04 -17.16 1.32
N ASN A 157 15.41 -16.38 2.36
CA ASN A 157 15.27 -16.80 3.77
C ASN A 157 14.23 -15.99 4.57
N PHE A 158 13.07 -15.72 3.97
CA PHE A 158 12.01 -14.91 4.59
C PHE A 158 11.02 -15.67 5.48
N TYR A 159 11.12 -17.00 5.60
CA TYR A 159 9.98 -17.84 6.04
C TYR A 159 10.16 -18.74 7.27
N GLU A 160 11.27 -18.72 8.00
CA GLU A 160 11.43 -19.70 9.09
C GLU A 160 10.89 -19.29 10.47
N ASP A 161 10.53 -18.04 10.73
CA ASP A 161 10.03 -17.66 12.06
C ASP A 161 8.62 -17.08 12.01
N LYS A 162 7.63 -17.97 12.18
CA LYS A 162 6.32 -17.65 12.77
C LYS A 162 6.27 -18.16 14.19
#